data_AF-A0A844WUN4-F1
#
_entry.id   AF-A0A844WUN4-F1
#
_cell.length_a   1.000
_cell.length_b   1.000
_cell.length_c   1.000
_cell.angle_alpha   90.00
_cell.angle_beta   90.00
_cell.angle_gamma   90.00
#
_symmetry.space_group_name_H-M   'P 1'
#
loop_
_entity.id
_entity.type
_entity.pdbx_description
1 polymer ?
#
loop_
_entity_poly.entity_id
_entity_poly.type
_entity_poly.pdbx_seq_one_letter_code
_entity_poly.pdbx_strand_id
1 'polypeptide(L)'
;MHTHNPDKMQGIIFERMESIGTAGVARILEGYRWQDEVTLKIQMKARNGLSKKYDADRRSSPHLYGNNVPQKLAELHKLFDRIKPRDD
;
A
#
# COMPACT_ATOMS: atom_id res chain seq x y z
N MET A 1 22.01 -3.76 -10.93
CA MET A 1 22.00 -4.78 -9.86
C MET A 1 21.29 -6.00 -10.40
N HIS A 2 21.98 -7.13 -10.50
CA HIS A 2 21.38 -8.38 -10.92
C HIS A 2 20.70 -9.04 -9.72
N THR A 3 19.38 -9.21 -9.78
CA THR A 3 18.57 -9.79 -8.68
C THR A 3 18.22 -11.26 -8.93
N HIS A 4 19.08 -11.96 -9.67
CA HIS A 4 19.00 -13.35 -10.14
C HIS A 4 18.86 -14.43 -9.04
N ASN A 5 18.54 -14.06 -7.79
CA ASN A 5 18.07 -15.02 -6.81
C ASN A 5 16.53 -15.07 -6.90
N PRO A 6 15.96 -16.09 -7.59
CA PRO A 6 14.51 -16.23 -7.72
C PRO A 6 13.80 -16.43 -6.37
N ASP A 7 14.53 -16.79 -5.31
CA ASP A 7 13.98 -16.94 -3.95
C ASP A 7 13.97 -15.61 -3.16
N LYS A 8 14.61 -14.55 -3.68
CA LYS A 8 14.68 -13.23 -3.04
C LYS A 8 14.25 -12.11 -3.99
N MET A 9 12.96 -12.07 -4.28
CA MET A 9 12.35 -10.86 -4.84
C MET A 9 12.50 -9.69 -3.84
N GLN A 10 13.09 -8.59 -4.29
CA GLN A 10 13.29 -7.38 -3.51
C GLN A 10 12.09 -6.44 -3.68
N GLY A 11 11.83 -5.60 -2.68
CA GLY A 11 10.70 -4.68 -2.74
C GLY A 11 10.68 -3.67 -1.61
N ILE A 12 9.80 -2.68 -1.77
CA ILE A 12 9.49 -1.68 -0.74
C ILE A 12 8.00 -1.38 -0.78
N ILE A 13 7.41 -1.19 0.40
CA ILE A 13 6.04 -0.72 0.56
C ILE A 13 6.09 0.55 1.40
N PHE A 14 5.33 1.56 1.00
CA PHE A 14 5.16 2.77 1.80
C PHE A 14 3.72 3.26 1.77
N GLU A 15 3.35 3.94 2.85
CA GLU A 15 2.07 4.64 2.99
C GLU A 15 2.27 6.13 2.68
N ARG A 16 1.56 6.65 1.68
CA ARG A 16 1.59 8.09 1.36
C ARG A 16 0.18 8.69 1.31
N MET A 17 0.09 10.02 1.32
CA MET A 17 -1.17 10.71 1.04
C MET A 17 -1.67 10.37 -0.38
N GLU A 18 -2.99 10.32 -0.55
CA GLU A 18 -3.57 10.11 -1.87
C GLU A 18 -3.19 11.24 -2.84
N SER A 19 -3.42 12.48 -2.44
CA SER A 19 -3.02 13.69 -3.17
C SER A 19 -2.93 14.89 -2.21
N ILE A 20 -2.37 16.03 -2.67
CA ILE A 20 -2.31 17.27 -1.89
C ILE A 20 -3.70 17.86 -1.61
N GLY A 21 -4.66 17.64 -2.53
CA GLY A 21 -6.04 18.15 -2.42
C GLY A 21 -7.02 17.24 -1.68
N THR A 22 -6.60 16.03 -1.32
CA THR A 22 -7.46 15.08 -0.57
C THR A 22 -7.18 15.19 0.93
N ALA A 23 -8.22 15.02 1.75
CA ALA A 23 -8.06 14.93 3.20
C ALA A 23 -6.98 13.90 3.57
N GLY A 24 -6.07 14.24 4.48
CA GLY A 24 -4.90 13.39 4.79
C GLY A 24 -5.23 12.02 5.40
N VAL A 25 -6.50 11.77 5.74
CA VAL A 25 -7.04 10.45 6.08
C VAL A 25 -7.03 9.51 4.87
N ALA A 26 -7.17 10.02 3.65
CA ALA A 26 -7.07 9.26 2.42
C ALA A 26 -5.60 8.98 2.09
N ARG A 27 -5.28 7.69 1.97
CA ARG A 27 -3.92 7.20 1.80
C ARG A 27 -3.83 6.28 0.59
N ILE A 28 -2.62 6.10 0.11
CA ILE A 28 -2.26 5.04 -0.84
C ILE A 28 -1.19 4.18 -0.17
N LEU A 29 -1.43 2.88 -0.12
CA LEU A 29 -0.35 1.90 0.04
C LEU A 29 0.21 1.63 -1.35
N GLU A 30 1.47 1.98 -1.51
CA GLU A 30 2.20 1.82 -2.76
C GLU A 30 3.34 0.84 -2.53
N GLY A 31 3.29 -0.25 -3.28
CA GLY A 31 4.30 -1.30 -3.24
C GLY A 31 5.03 -1.40 -4.56
N TYR A 32 6.34 -1.57 -4.48
CA TYR A 32 7.20 -1.93 -5.59
C TYR A 32 7.84 -3.27 -5.29
N ARG A 33 7.87 -4.15 -6.30
CA ARG A 33 8.61 -5.40 -6.29
C ARG A 33 9.36 -5.52 -7.61
N TRP A 34 10.60 -5.95 -7.58
CA TRP A 34 11.41 -6.10 -8.79
C TRP A 34 12.17 -7.41 -8.79
N GLN A 35 12.28 -7.99 -9.98
CA GLN A 35 13.09 -9.15 -10.28
C GLN A 35 13.63 -9.00 -11.71
N ASP A 36 14.95 -9.12 -11.84
CA ASP A 36 15.69 -8.96 -13.09
C ASP A 36 15.33 -7.64 -13.80
N GLU A 37 14.74 -7.70 -14.98
CA GLU A 37 14.36 -6.51 -15.79
C GLU A 37 12.90 -6.09 -15.60
N VAL A 38 12.16 -6.77 -14.71
CA VAL A 38 10.73 -6.52 -14.49
C VAL A 38 10.52 -5.82 -13.14
N THR A 39 9.80 -4.70 -13.18
CA THR A 39 9.30 -4.02 -11.99
C THR A 39 7.78 -4.04 -11.96
N LEU A 40 7.21 -4.52 -10.86
CA LEU A 40 5.79 -4.50 -10.57
C LEU A 40 5.49 -3.39 -9.57
N LYS A 41 4.53 -2.54 -9.92
CA LYS A 41 3.95 -1.53 -9.03
C LYS A 41 2.50 -1.85 -8.73
N ILE A 42 2.13 -1.85 -7.46
CA ILE A 42 0.73 -1.98 -7.01
C ILE A 42 0.38 -0.78 -6.14
N GLN A 43 -0.78 -0.18 -6.39
CA GLN A 43 -1.33 0.90 -5.59
C GLN A 43 -2.71 0.51 -5.06
N MET A 44 -2.93 0.67 -3.75
CA MET A 44 -4.20 0.40 -3.11
C MET A 44 -4.67 1.62 -2.30
N LYS A 45 -5.93 2.02 -2.51
CA LYS A 45 -6.57 3.02 -1.66
C LYS A 45 -6.72 2.49 -0.24
N ALA A 46 -6.29 3.30 0.72
CA ALA A 46 -6.36 3.02 2.14
C ALA A 46 -6.84 4.27 2.90
N ARG A 47 -7.15 4.10 4.17
CA ARG A 47 -7.53 5.17 5.09
C ARG A 47 -6.73 5.04 6.38
N ASN A 48 -6.24 6.18 6.86
CA ASN A 48 -5.57 6.30 8.15
C ASN A 48 -6.06 7.55 8.88
N GLY A 49 -7.19 7.40 9.59
CA GLY A 49 -7.81 8.49 10.32
C GLY A 49 -7.43 8.56 11.80
N LEU A 50 -6.35 7.89 12.23
CA LEU A 50 -5.98 7.79 13.67
C LEU A 50 -5.37 9.07 14.25
N SER A 51 -5.03 10.05 13.41
CA SER A 51 -4.51 11.33 13.91
C SER A 51 -5.52 12.02 14.81
N LYS A 52 -5.05 12.62 15.91
CA LYS A 52 -5.87 13.34 16.89
C LYS A 52 -6.72 14.45 16.28
N LYS A 53 -6.25 15.07 15.19
CA LYS A 53 -7.00 16.11 14.48
C LYS A 53 -8.35 15.63 13.93
N TYR A 54 -8.55 14.32 13.81
CA TYR A 54 -9.79 13.71 13.36
C TYR A 54 -10.64 13.15 14.50
N ASP A 55 -10.32 13.39 15.78
CA ASP A 55 -11.06 12.79 16.90
C ASP A 55 -12.54 13.21 16.92
N ALA A 56 -12.83 14.47 16.60
CA ALA A 56 -14.20 14.96 16.51
C ALA A 56 -14.96 14.32 15.33
N ASP A 57 -14.36 14.33 14.14
CA ASP A 57 -14.98 13.76 12.94
C ASP A 57 -15.13 12.23 13.04
N ARG A 58 -14.21 11.54 13.70
CA ARG A 58 -14.29 10.09 13.90
C ARG A 58 -15.41 9.70 14.87
N ARG A 59 -15.82 10.58 15.79
CA ARG A 59 -17.00 10.35 16.63
C ARG A 59 -18.30 10.45 15.83
N SER A 60 -18.40 11.40 14.89
CA SER A 60 -19.60 11.57 14.07
C SER A 60 -19.64 10.60 12.87
N SER A 61 -18.49 10.31 12.28
CA SER A 61 -18.34 9.53 11.04
C SER A 61 -17.22 8.49 11.16
N PRO A 62 -17.32 7.50 12.06
CA PRO A 62 -16.24 6.55 12.35
C PRO A 62 -15.76 5.76 11.12
N HIS A 63 -16.66 5.49 10.18
CA HIS A 63 -16.36 4.77 8.94
C HIS A 63 -15.47 5.57 7.95
N LEU A 64 -15.53 6.91 7.98
CA LEU A 64 -14.70 7.78 7.14
C LEU A 64 -13.30 8.00 7.72
N TYR A 65 -13.18 7.98 9.05
CA TYR A 65 -11.94 8.25 9.78
C TYR A 65 -11.36 7.02 10.49
N GLY A 66 -11.74 5.83 10.04
CA GLY A 66 -11.16 4.57 10.49
C GLY A 66 -9.72 4.36 9.98
N ASN A 67 -9.16 3.21 10.33
CA ASN A 67 -7.89 2.75 9.82
C ASN A 67 -8.05 1.37 9.18
N ASN A 68 -7.77 1.27 7.88
CA ASN A 68 -7.72 -0.01 7.18
C ASN A 68 -6.33 -0.31 6.57
N VAL A 69 -5.31 0.47 6.93
CA VAL A 69 -3.93 0.24 6.47
C VAL A 69 -3.45 -1.18 6.79
N PRO A 70 -3.64 -1.74 8.00
CA PRO A 70 -3.17 -3.11 8.28
C PRO A 70 -3.83 -4.17 7.39
N GLN A 71 -5.14 -4.05 7.14
CA GLN A 71 -5.87 -4.95 6.23
C GLN A 71 -5.33 -4.83 4.80
N LYS A 72 -5.17 -3.60 4.31
CA LYS A 72 -4.70 -3.33 2.94
C LYS A 72 -3.26 -3.77 2.74
N LEU A 73 -2.42 -3.66 3.78
CA LEU A 73 -1.05 -4.16 3.76
C LEU A 73 -1.02 -5.69 3.63
N ALA A 74 -1.87 -6.39 4.38
CA ALA A 74 -2.00 -7.85 4.25
C ALA A 74 -2.52 -8.27 2.88
N GLU A 75 -3.47 -7.52 2.29
CA GLU A 75 -3.93 -7.74 0.91
C GLU A 75 -2.80 -7.52 -0.10
N LEU A 76 -2.00 -6.47 0.05
CA LEU A 76 -0.87 -6.15 -0.82
C LEU A 76 0.22 -7.24 -0.78
N HIS A 77 0.56 -7.74 0.41
CA HIS A 77 1.48 -8.88 0.54
C HIS A 77 0.97 -10.12 -0.21
N LYS A 78 -0.31 -10.47 -0.03
CA LYS A 78 -0.94 -11.59 -0.76
C LYS A 78 -0.90 -11.40 -2.27
N LEU A 79 -1.07 -10.17 -2.77
CA LEU A 79 -0.96 -9.89 -4.21
C LEU A 79 0.46 -10.10 -4.69
N PHE A 80 1.46 -9.59 -3.96
CA PHE A 80 2.86 -9.83 -4.31
C PHE A 80 3.19 -11.31 -4.33
N ASP A 81 2.82 -12.09 -3.31
CA ASP A 81 3.12 -13.52 -3.25
C ASP A 81 2.54 -14.32 -4.42
N ARG A 82 1.39 -13.87 -4.96
CA ARG A 82 0.68 -14.55 -6.05
C ARG A 82 1.11 -14.10 -7.45
N ILE A 83 1.56 -12.86 -7.61
CA ILE A 83 1.98 -12.34 -8.91
C ILE A 83 3.43 -12.75 -9.16
N LYS A 84 3.63 -13.54 -10.22
CA LYS A 84 4.94 -13.93 -10.71
C LYS A 84 5.12 -13.40 -12.13
N PRO A 85 6.35 -12.98 -12.50
CA PRO A 85 6.70 -12.80 -13.90
C PRO A 85 6.37 -14.08 -14.68
N ARG A 86 5.89 -13.92 -15.92
CA ARG A 86 5.66 -15.03 -16.84
C ARG A 86 6.68 -14.91 -17.95
N ASP A 87 7.36 -16.01 -18.25
CA ASP A 87 8.15 -16.12 -19.47
C ASP A 87 7.18 -16.12 -20.67
N ASP A 88 7.51 -15.37 -21.72
CA ASP A 88 6.75 -15.31 -22.96
C ASP A 88 7.04 -16.48 -23.92
#